data_AF-A0A6A0H3A7-F1
#
_entry.id   AF-A0A6A0H3A7-F1
#
_cell.length_a   1.000
_cell.length_b   1.000
_cell.length_c   1.000
_cell.angle_alpha   90.00
_cell.angle_beta   90.00
_cell.angle_gamma   90.00
#
_symmetry.space_group_name_H-M   'P 1'
#
loop_
_entity.id
_entity.type
_entity.pdbx_description
1 polymer ?
#
loop_
_entity_poly.entity_id
_entity_poly.type
_entity_poly.pdbx_seq_one_letter_code
_entity_poly.pdbx_strand_id
1 'polypeptide(L)'
;MGYRRDADIVKTLAQSLQKHGVQVDIYGKCGKLQCGPSRSEDCYKMVEQEYKFYFSFENSLCNHYVTEKFFNLLRYDVIPVTYGLGHELTGAPKDAYIDVFDFPDVQSLAAYLLYLDSNTTAYNEYFRYITPH
;
A
#
# COMPACT_ATOMS: atom_id res chain seq x y z
N MET A 1 -12.39 -6.18 25.98
CA MET A 1 -11.78 -5.31 24.95
C MET A 1 -11.74 -6.09 23.66
N GLY A 2 -12.67 -5.85 22.74
CA GLY A 2 -12.79 -6.62 21.50
C GLY A 2 -11.80 -6.09 20.47
N TYR A 3 -10.90 -6.95 19.99
CA TYR A 3 -10.06 -6.65 18.83
C TYR A 3 -11.00 -6.51 17.62
N ARG A 4 -11.07 -5.31 17.04
CA ARG A 4 -11.84 -5.04 15.83
C ARG A 4 -11.16 -5.84 14.72
N ARG A 5 -11.87 -6.81 14.13
CA ARG A 5 -11.28 -7.79 13.20
C ARG A 5 -10.55 -7.08 12.06
N ASP A 6 -9.30 -7.45 11.81
CA ASP A 6 -8.34 -6.79 10.90
C ASP A 6 -8.89 -6.48 9.49
N ALA A 7 -9.74 -7.36 8.96
CA ALA A 7 -10.41 -7.17 7.68
C ALA A 7 -11.34 -5.93 7.66
N ASP A 8 -11.90 -5.57 8.81
CA ASP A 8 -12.78 -4.41 8.97
C ASP A 8 -11.99 -3.10 8.83
N ILE A 9 -10.71 -3.05 9.26
CA ILE A 9 -9.87 -1.86 9.15
C ILE A 9 -9.52 -1.57 7.69
N VAL A 10 -9.01 -2.58 6.97
CA VAL A 10 -8.66 -2.47 5.54
C VAL A 10 -9.86 -2.05 4.72
N LYS A 11 -11.01 -2.70 4.95
CA LYS A 11 -12.25 -2.38 4.26
C LYS A 11 -12.74 -0.96 4.58
N THR A 12 -12.66 -0.55 5.84
CA THR A 12 -13.07 0.81 6.25
C THR A 12 -12.16 1.87 5.62
N LEU A 13 -10.84 1.64 5.61
CA LEU A 13 -9.88 2.55 4.99
C LEU A 13 -10.11 2.65 3.48
N ALA A 14 -10.22 1.53 2.77
CA ALA A 14 -10.49 1.51 1.33
C ALA A 14 -11.80 2.24 0.99
N GLN A 15 -12.88 1.99 1.74
CA GLN A 15 -14.16 2.69 1.55
C GLN A 15 -14.05 4.20 1.82
N SER A 16 -13.26 4.59 2.82
CA SER A 16 -13.04 6.00 3.13
C SER A 16 -12.21 6.71 2.06
N LEU A 17 -11.18 6.05 1.52
CA LEU A 17 -10.41 6.56 0.37
C LEU A 17 -11.28 6.73 -0.88
N GLN A 18 -12.14 5.74 -1.18
CA GLN A 18 -13.11 5.82 -2.27
C GLN A 18 -14.07 7.01 -2.13
N LYS A 19 -14.55 7.30 -0.91
CA LYS A 19 -15.38 8.49 -0.64
C LYS A 19 -14.67 9.81 -0.92
N HIS A 20 -13.34 9.83 -0.86
CA HIS A 20 -12.51 11.00 -1.15
C HIS A 20 -11.95 11.00 -2.58
N GLY A 21 -12.46 10.13 -3.46
CA GLY A 21 -12.15 10.17 -4.89
C GLY A 21 -10.97 9.30 -5.33
N VAL A 22 -10.36 8.53 -4.42
CA VAL A 22 -9.32 7.56 -4.78
C VAL A 22 -9.97 6.30 -5.33
N GLN A 23 -9.60 5.89 -6.53
CA GLN A 23 -10.03 4.59 -7.06
C GLN A 23 -9.26 3.48 -6.34
N VAL A 24 -9.98 2.56 -5.71
CA VAL A 24 -9.38 1.47 -4.93
C VAL A 24 -10.02 0.16 -5.36
N ASP A 25 -9.17 -0.74 -5.83
CA ASP A 25 -9.52 -2.12 -6.14
C ASP A 25 -9.05 -3.06 -5.02
N ILE A 26 -9.92 -3.98 -4.63
CA ILE A 26 -9.68 -4.90 -3.51
C ILE A 26 -9.56 -6.31 -4.06
N TYR A 27 -8.38 -6.91 -3.84
CA TYR A 27 -8.06 -8.28 -4.24
C TYR A 27 -8.20 -9.28 -3.09
N GLY A 28 -8.45 -10.54 -3.44
CA GLY A 28 -8.52 -11.66 -2.51
C GLY A 28 -9.87 -11.79 -1.81
N LYS A 29 -9.91 -12.47 -0.66
CA LYS A 29 -11.16 -12.84 0.02
C LYS A 29 -12.04 -11.67 0.45
N CYS A 30 -11.46 -10.46 0.54
CA CYS A 30 -12.14 -9.24 0.96
C CYS A 30 -12.75 -8.45 -0.21
N GLY A 31 -12.48 -8.86 -1.46
CA GLY A 31 -12.96 -8.19 -2.67
C GLY A 31 -13.41 -9.17 -3.75
N LYS A 32 -13.68 -8.65 -4.95
CA LYS A 32 -14.15 -9.45 -6.10
C LYS A 32 -13.02 -9.84 -7.04
N LEU A 33 -11.89 -9.14 -6.96
CA LEU A 33 -10.74 -9.37 -7.82
C LEU A 33 -9.85 -10.45 -7.21
N GLN A 34 -9.19 -11.21 -8.07
CA GLN A 34 -8.23 -12.23 -7.67
C GLN A 34 -6.96 -12.05 -8.49
N CYS A 35 -5.82 -12.27 -7.82
CA CYS A 35 -4.52 -12.17 -8.44
C CYS A 35 -3.77 -13.49 -8.22
N GLY A 36 -3.83 -14.37 -9.23
CA GLY A 36 -3.08 -15.63 -9.31
C GLY A 36 -2.92 -16.43 -8.00
N PRO A 37 -1.90 -17.28 -7.88
CA PRO A 37 -1.37 -17.65 -6.57
C PRO A 37 -0.97 -16.37 -5.83
N SER A 38 -1.44 -16.19 -4.59
CA SER A 38 -1.00 -15.07 -3.75
C SER A 38 0.52 -15.04 -3.69
N ARG A 39 1.13 -13.87 -3.95
CA ARG A 39 2.59 -13.64 -4.00
C ARG A 39 3.31 -14.18 -5.26
N SER A 40 2.61 -14.41 -6.37
CA SER A 40 3.31 -14.71 -7.64
C SER A 40 3.97 -13.47 -8.23
N GLU A 41 5.07 -13.67 -8.97
CA GLU A 41 5.76 -12.61 -9.71
C GLU A 41 4.81 -11.94 -10.73
N ASP A 42 3.98 -12.73 -11.41
CA ASP A 42 2.96 -12.24 -12.34
C ASP A 42 1.96 -11.29 -11.66
N CYS A 43 1.67 -11.53 -10.37
CA CYS A 43 0.78 -10.66 -9.61
C CYS A 43 1.41 -9.28 -9.39
N TYR A 44 2.68 -9.25 -8.98
CA TYR A 44 3.37 -7.98 -8.77
C TYR A 44 3.61 -7.22 -10.08
N LYS A 45 3.91 -7.92 -11.18
CA LYS A 45 4.01 -7.31 -12.52
C LYS A 45 2.69 -6.70 -12.98
N MET A 46 1.57 -7.39 -12.76
CA MET A 46 0.26 -6.81 -13.06
C MET A 46 -0.01 -5.57 -12.18
N VAL A 47 0.31 -5.64 -10.89
CA VAL A 47 0.19 -4.49 -9.99
C VAL A 47 1.01 -3.31 -10.49
N GLU A 48 2.27 -3.52 -10.87
CA GLU A 48 3.16 -2.50 -11.44
C GLU A 48 2.60 -1.85 -12.70
N GLN A 49 1.97 -2.63 -13.57
CA GLN A 49 1.43 -2.13 -14.83
C GLN A 49 0.11 -1.36 -14.66
N GLU A 50 -0.70 -1.73 -13.67
CA GLU A 50 -2.08 -1.23 -13.54
C GLU A 50 -2.26 -0.23 -12.38
N TYR A 51 -1.37 -0.22 -11.38
CA TYR A 51 -1.54 0.53 -10.14
C TYR A 51 -0.28 1.31 -9.73
N LYS A 52 -0.50 2.53 -9.23
CA LYS A 52 0.57 3.36 -8.63
C LYS A 52 0.82 3.07 -7.15
N PHE A 53 -0.19 2.55 -6.46
CA PHE A 53 -0.15 2.34 -5.02
C PHE A 53 -0.58 0.92 -4.67
N TYR A 54 0.16 0.28 -3.76
CA TYR A 54 -0.22 -1.03 -3.23
C TYR A 54 -0.38 -0.97 -1.72
N PHE A 55 -1.59 -1.22 -1.26
CA PHE A 55 -1.92 -1.30 0.16
C PHE A 55 -1.44 -2.63 0.74
N SER A 56 -0.28 -2.60 1.41
CA SER A 56 0.44 -3.77 1.94
C SER A 56 -0.12 -4.23 3.29
N PHE A 57 -1.43 -4.46 3.37
CA PHE A 57 -2.05 -4.91 4.62
C PHE A 57 -1.91 -6.41 4.80
N GLU A 58 -1.60 -6.84 6.02
CA GLU A 58 -1.54 -8.24 6.37
C GLU A 58 -2.96 -8.83 6.47
N ASN A 59 -3.12 -10.08 6.01
CA ASN A 59 -4.40 -10.81 6.11
C ASN A 59 -4.74 -11.24 7.56
N SER A 60 -3.84 -10.95 8.49
CA SER A 60 -3.95 -11.11 9.95
C SER A 60 -2.83 -10.28 10.55
N LEU A 61 -3.09 -9.41 11.52
CA LEU A 61 -2.05 -8.69 12.27
C LEU A 61 -1.21 -9.67 13.12
N CYS A 62 -0.36 -10.46 12.46
CA CYS A 62 0.78 -11.10 13.09
C CYS A 62 1.88 -10.05 13.09
N ASN A 63 2.19 -9.51 14.27
CA ASN A 63 3.12 -8.41 14.56
C ASN A 63 4.57 -8.56 14.02
N HIS A 64 4.86 -9.53 13.16
CA HIS A 64 6.19 -9.79 12.59
C HIS A 64 6.17 -10.14 11.10
N TYR A 65 5.04 -9.99 10.40
CA TYR A 65 4.89 -10.49 9.03
C TYR A 65 4.99 -9.43 7.92
N VAL A 66 5.20 -8.17 8.29
CA VAL A 66 5.16 -7.04 7.34
C VAL A 66 6.43 -6.88 6.49
N THR A 67 7.26 -7.92 6.41
CA THR A 67 8.55 -7.85 5.71
C THR A 67 8.42 -8.30 4.26
N GLU A 68 7.99 -9.53 3.99
CA GLU A 68 8.12 -10.12 2.66
C GLU A 68 7.38 -9.35 1.56
N LYS A 69 6.11 -8.99 1.77
CA LYS A 69 5.33 -8.26 0.75
C LYS A 69 5.90 -6.85 0.52
N PHE A 70 6.20 -6.14 1.60
CA PHE A 70 6.77 -4.80 1.54
C PHE A 70 8.09 -4.80 0.78
N PHE A 71 9.05 -5.65 1.18
CA PHE A 71 10.35 -5.74 0.51
C PHE A 71 10.24 -6.26 -0.92
N ASN A 72 9.27 -7.14 -1.23
CA ASN A 72 9.03 -7.56 -2.60
C ASN A 72 8.49 -6.41 -3.45
N LEU A 73 7.62 -5.54 -2.91
CA LEU A 73 7.08 -4.39 -3.65
C LEU A 73 8.12 -3.33 -3.93
N LEU A 74 9.13 -3.17 -3.08
CA LEU A 74 10.27 -2.27 -3.35
C LEU A 74 11.08 -2.63 -4.60
N ARG A 75 10.77 -3.77 -5.25
CA ARG A 75 11.35 -4.21 -6.52
C ARG A 75 10.52 -3.83 -7.74
N TYR A 76 9.43 -3.09 -7.57
CA TYR A 76 8.51 -2.73 -8.63
C TYR A 76 8.22 -1.23 -8.57
N ASP A 77 7.80 -0.65 -9.69
CA ASP A 77 7.47 0.78 -9.80
C ASP A 77 6.10 1.13 -9.18
N VAL A 78 5.88 0.68 -7.93
CA VAL A 78 4.65 0.82 -7.16
C VAL A 78 4.98 1.31 -5.76
N ILE A 79 4.30 2.35 -5.28
CA ILE A 79 4.52 2.86 -3.93
C ILE A 79 3.76 1.98 -2.91
N PRO A 80 4.44 1.37 -1.93
CA PRO A 80 3.76 0.66 -0.84
C PRO A 80 3.06 1.65 0.09
N VAL A 81 1.77 1.43 0.34
CA VAL A 81 1.00 2.12 1.39
C VAL A 81 0.78 1.17 2.56
N THR A 82 1.19 1.60 3.74
CA THR A 82 1.32 0.76 4.92
C THR A 82 0.44 1.29 6.05
N TYR A 83 0.16 0.46 7.05
CA TYR A 83 -0.64 0.85 8.22
C TYR A 83 0.17 0.59 9.49
N GLY A 84 0.92 1.59 9.94
CA GLY A 84 1.75 1.47 11.13
C GLY A 84 3.02 0.64 10.95
N LEU A 85 3.58 0.64 9.74
CA LEU A 85 4.96 0.18 9.51
C LEU A 85 5.90 1.30 9.96
N GLY A 86 6.12 1.37 11.27
CA GLY A 86 7.14 2.25 11.83
C GLY A 86 8.49 2.03 11.13
N HIS A 87 9.19 3.12 10.82
CA HIS A 87 10.50 3.10 10.14
C HIS A 87 11.50 2.11 10.77
N GLU A 88 11.47 1.94 12.09
CA GLU A 88 12.31 0.99 12.83
C GLU A 88 12.12 -0.47 12.42
N LEU A 89 10.95 -0.83 11.87
CA LEU A 89 10.62 -2.20 11.47
C LEU A 89 11.06 -2.54 10.04
N THR A 90 11.19 -1.53 9.17
CA THR A 90 11.50 -1.74 7.76
C THR A 90 12.97 -1.49 7.45
N GLY A 91 13.62 -0.55 8.16
CA GLY A 91 14.93 -0.03 7.78
C GLY A 91 14.96 0.64 6.41
N ALA A 92 13.79 0.80 5.76
CA ALA A 92 13.66 1.43 4.46
C ALA A 92 13.62 2.96 4.63
N PRO A 93 14.14 3.72 3.66
CA PRO A 93 14.01 5.17 3.65
C PRO A 93 12.53 5.59 3.78
N LYS A 94 12.26 6.67 4.54
CA LYS A 94 10.88 7.17 4.75
C LYS A 94 10.22 7.63 3.45
N ASP A 95 11.02 7.98 2.46
CA ASP A 95 10.61 8.35 1.11
C ASP A 95 10.52 7.15 0.16
N ALA A 96 10.61 5.91 0.63
CA ALA A 96 10.37 4.71 -0.18
C ALA A 96 8.93 4.15 -0.05
N TYR A 97 8.12 4.69 0.87
CA TYR A 97 6.76 4.21 1.15
C TYR A 97 5.90 5.27 1.84
N ILE A 98 4.60 5.01 1.93
CA ILE A 98 3.65 5.89 2.61
C ILE A 98 3.09 5.14 3.81
N ASP A 99 3.23 5.69 5.03
CA ASP A 99 2.49 5.18 6.19
C ASP A 99 1.20 5.98 6.41
N VAL A 100 0.08 5.28 6.57
CA VAL A 100 -1.22 5.90 6.90
C VAL A 100 -1.13 6.75 8.17
N PHE A 101 -0.27 6.39 9.12
CA PHE A 101 -0.08 7.16 10.37
C PHE A 101 0.73 8.45 10.23
N ASP A 102 1.34 8.71 9.07
CA ASP A 102 1.96 10.01 8.79
C ASP A 102 0.92 11.10 8.46
N PHE A 103 -0.36 10.74 8.33
CA PHE A 103 -1.46 11.65 8.01
C PHE A 103 -2.40 11.84 9.19
N PRO A 104 -2.92 13.06 9.41
CA PRO A 104 -3.84 13.35 10.51
C PRO A 104 -5.21 12.65 10.35
N ASP A 105 -5.60 12.37 9.10
CA ASP A 105 -6.84 11.70 8.75
C ASP A 105 -6.79 11.07 7.34
N VAL A 106 -7.79 10.26 7.01
CA VAL A 106 -7.89 9.57 5.71
C VAL A 106 -8.14 10.55 4.56
N GLN A 107 -8.75 11.71 4.82
CA GLN A 107 -8.95 12.73 3.80
C GLN A 107 -7.61 13.31 3.34
N SER A 108 -6.70 13.56 4.28
CA SER A 108 -5.35 14.06 4.00
C SER A 108 -4.52 13.03 3.26
N LEU A 109 -4.61 11.75 3.65
CA LEU A 109 -4.02 10.65 2.88
C LEU A 109 -4.57 10.59 1.45
N ALA A 110 -5.89 10.64 1.29
CA ALA A 110 -6.52 10.61 -0.04
C ALA A 110 -6.06 11.78 -0.93
N ALA A 111 -6.02 12.98 -0.38
CA ALA A 111 -5.53 14.16 -1.09
C ALA A 111 -4.06 14.00 -1.53
N TYR A 112 -3.22 13.39 -0.68
CA TYR A 112 -1.83 13.12 -1.01
C TYR A 112 -1.67 12.06 -2.10
N LEU A 113 -2.45 10.97 -2.06
CA LEU A 113 -2.45 9.96 -3.11
C LEU A 113 -2.89 10.54 -4.46
N LEU A 114 -3.91 11.40 -4.48
CA LEU A 114 -4.36 12.09 -5.69
C LEU A 114 -3.33 13.13 -6.21
N TYR A 115 -2.62 13.79 -5.29
CA TYR A 115 -1.49 14.64 -5.65
C TYR A 115 -0.39 13.84 -6.34
N LEU A 116 0.03 12.71 -5.76
CA LEU A 116 1.04 11.84 -6.37
C LEU A 116 0.55 11.23 -7.71
N ASP A 117 -0.73 10.89 -7.81
CA ASP A 117 -1.32 10.40 -9.05
C ASP A 117 -1.23 11.43 -10.19
N SER A 118 -1.48 12.71 -9.88
CA SER A 118 -1.42 13.80 -10.85
C SER A 118 -0.03 14.43 -11.05
N ASN A 119 0.94 14.12 -10.19
CA ASN A 119 2.29 14.68 -10.23
C ASN A 119 3.35 13.60 -10.39
N THR A 120 3.70 13.30 -11.65
CA THR A 120 4.73 12.31 -12.00
C THR A 120 6.09 12.63 -11.38
N THR A 121 6.47 13.90 -11.24
CA THR A 121 7.75 14.26 -10.62
C THR A 121 7.77 13.84 -9.15
N ALA A 122 6.73 14.17 -8.38
CA ALA A 122 6.63 13.79 -6.98
C ALA A 122 6.48 12.27 -6.80
N TYR A 123 5.73 11.60 -7.68
CA TYR A 123 5.64 10.14 -7.71
C TYR A 123 7.02 9.50 -7.87
N ASN A 124 7.82 9.99 -8.83
CA ASN A 124 9.13 9.44 -9.13
C ASN A 124 10.17 9.68 -8.02
N GLU A 125 9.92 10.61 -7.08
CA GLU A 125 10.81 10.81 -5.93
C GLU A 125 10.88 9.57 -5.02
N TYR A 126 9.83 8.74 -5.02
CA TYR A 126 9.77 7.53 -4.20
C TYR A 126 10.72 6.40 -4.65
N PHE A 127 11.21 6.47 -5.89
CA PHE A 127 12.03 5.42 -6.50
C PHE A 127 13.52 5.79 -6.56
N ARG A 128 13.92 6.93 -5.99
CA ARG A 128 15.29 7.46 -6.08
C ARG A 128 16.38 6.55 -5.50
N TYR A 129 16.01 5.72 -4.53
CA TYR A 129 16.91 4.78 -3.83
C TYR A 129 16.65 3.31 -4.19
N ILE A 130 15.73 3.07 -5.11
CA ILE A 130 15.41 1.74 -5.60
C ILE A 130 16.31 1.47 -6.81
N THR A 131 17.07 0.38 -6.76
CA THR A 131 17.97 0.00 -7.85
C THR A 131 17.13 -0.39 -9.07
N PRO A 132 17.35 0.21 -10.26
CA PRO A 132 16.65 -0.21 -11.48
C PRO A 132 16.94 -1.69 -11.78
N HIS A 133 15.93 -2.42 -12.23
CA HIS A 133 16.03 -3.81 -12.68
C HIS A 133 16.42 -3.92 -14.16
#